data_AF-A0A9E4YLM1-F1
#
_entry.id   AF-A0A9E4YLM1-F1
#
_cell.length_a   1.000
_cell.length_b   1.000
_cell.length_c   1.000
_cell.angle_alpha   90.00
_cell.angle_beta   90.00
_cell.angle_gamma   90.00
#
_symmetry.space_group_name_H-M   'P 1'
#
loop_
_entity.id
_entity.type
_entity.pdbx_description
1 polymer ?
#
loop_
_entity_poly.entity_id
_entity_poly.type
_entity_poly.pdbx_seq_one_letter_code
_entity_poly.pdbx_strand_id
1 'polypeptide(L)'
;MTTEGLGNALVEARKARGLTLRDVERDTRISTKYLQALEDGHLDVLPAPVYARAFMRTYAQYLGLDASQFVQQLPGARPEPELPPLPDVHREVGAPLVSASWMIAGVVVVLLLVVGVVMFWDRGGGGSESPVLVQEPTPSNGRQGAEPPNIPVDEPGELVIEDGVTPDLVAQHLLVAITALTDAGMPYVVVEVENAAVPSGIIFNQSPLAGTPLDGDTVVTILASR
;
A
#
# COMPACT_ATOMS: atom_id res chain seq x y z
N MET A 1 40.00 -3.21 -22.38
CA MET A 1 39.77 -2.05 -21.48
C MET A 1 40.50 -2.33 -20.17
N THR A 2 41.16 -1.33 -19.60
CA THR A 2 41.77 -1.41 -18.26
C THR A 2 40.66 -1.24 -17.20
N THR A 3 40.91 -1.64 -15.95
CA THR A 3 39.96 -1.50 -14.83
C THR A 3 39.53 -0.04 -14.62
N GLU A 4 40.43 0.91 -14.83
CA GLU A 4 40.14 2.36 -14.81
C GLU A 4 39.12 2.77 -15.89
N GLY A 5 39.20 2.16 -17.08
CA GLY A 5 38.26 2.41 -18.17
C GLY A 5 36.83 1.94 -17.85
N LEU A 6 36.70 0.83 -17.13
CA LEU A 6 35.41 0.33 -16.63
C LEU A 6 34.83 1.27 -15.57
N GLY A 7 35.66 1.68 -14.62
CA GLY A 7 35.27 2.62 -13.57
C GLY A 7 34.74 3.94 -14.14
N ASN A 8 35.46 4.53 -15.09
CA ASN A 8 35.04 5.74 -15.79
C ASN A 8 33.68 5.59 -16.50
N ALA A 9 33.45 4.45 -17.17
CA ALA A 9 32.18 4.19 -17.84
C ALA A 9 31.00 4.10 -16.85
N LEU A 10 31.22 3.53 -15.65
CA LEU A 10 30.22 3.52 -14.57
C LEU A 10 29.93 4.94 -14.07
N VAL A 11 30.97 5.75 -13.86
CA VAL A 11 30.84 7.15 -13.44
C VAL A 11 30.02 7.95 -14.45
N GLU A 12 30.33 7.81 -15.74
CA GLU A 12 29.61 8.50 -16.82
C GLU A 12 28.14 8.09 -16.86
N ALA A 13 27.85 6.80 -16.83
CA ALA A 13 26.48 6.29 -16.86
C ALA A 13 25.66 6.72 -15.63
N ARG A 14 26.26 6.72 -14.43
CA ARG A 14 25.61 7.22 -13.22
C ARG A 14 25.32 8.71 -13.32
N LYS A 15 26.30 9.52 -13.72
CA LYS A 15 26.16 10.98 -13.85
C LYS A 15 25.16 11.37 -14.94
N ALA A 16 25.14 10.65 -16.06
CA ALA A 16 24.16 10.86 -17.14
C ALA A 16 22.72 10.68 -16.67
N ARG A 17 22.50 9.85 -15.65
CA ARG A 17 21.20 9.65 -14.99
C ARG A 17 20.94 10.59 -13.81
N GLY A 18 21.87 11.48 -13.47
CA GLY A 18 21.74 12.40 -12.35
C GLY A 18 21.73 11.72 -10.98
N LEU A 19 22.29 10.51 -10.86
CA LEU A 19 22.23 9.71 -9.64
C LEU A 19 23.44 9.97 -8.73
N THR A 20 23.20 10.08 -7.42
CA THR A 20 24.28 10.07 -6.42
C THR A 20 24.65 8.63 -6.05
N LEU A 21 25.84 8.41 -5.50
CA LEU A 21 26.21 7.08 -4.98
C LEU A 21 25.25 6.62 -3.86
N ARG A 22 24.66 7.54 -3.10
CA ARG A 22 23.67 7.22 -2.06
C ARG A 22 22.36 6.72 -2.64
N ASP A 23 21.93 7.24 -3.79
CA ASP A 23 20.74 6.74 -4.50
C ASP A 23 20.96 5.31 -4.96
N VAL A 24 22.13 5.04 -5.56
CA VAL A 24 22.52 3.70 -5.97
C VAL A 24 22.60 2.75 -4.77
N GLU A 25 23.21 3.18 -3.65
CA GLU A 25 23.30 2.37 -2.42
C GLU A 25 21.92 2.02 -1.86
N ARG A 26 21.00 2.99 -1.83
CA ARG A 26 19.61 2.77 -1.39
C ARG A 26 18.93 1.70 -2.23
N ASP A 27 19.07 1.77 -3.55
CA ASP A 27 18.31 0.94 -4.49
C ASP A 27 18.94 -0.43 -4.71
N THR A 28 20.28 -0.52 -4.70
CA THR A 28 21.02 -1.78 -4.95
C THR A 28 21.46 -2.49 -3.67
N ARG A 29 21.41 -1.81 -2.51
CA ARG A 29 21.96 -2.28 -1.23
C ARG A 29 23.48 -2.53 -1.23
N ILE A 30 24.19 -2.02 -2.23
CA ILE A 30 25.65 -2.04 -2.28
C ILE A 30 26.17 -0.78 -1.61
N SER A 31 27.05 -0.91 -0.62
CA SER A 31 27.52 0.25 0.12
C SER A 31 28.23 1.27 -0.78
N THR A 32 28.02 2.56 -0.53
CA THR A 32 28.70 3.68 -1.20
C THR A 32 30.21 3.50 -1.27
N LYS A 33 30.83 2.96 -0.21
CA LYS A 33 32.26 2.62 -0.18
C LYS A 33 32.65 1.68 -1.32
N TYR A 34 31.85 0.68 -1.62
CA TYR A 34 32.14 -0.33 -2.64
C TYR A 34 31.76 0.14 -4.04
N LEU A 35 30.68 0.94 -4.16
CA LEU A 35 30.34 1.58 -5.43
C LEU A 35 31.44 2.54 -5.87
N GLN A 36 31.97 3.33 -4.94
CA GLN A 36 33.12 4.20 -5.20
C GLN A 36 34.35 3.38 -5.59
N ALA A 37 34.64 2.29 -4.89
CA ALA A 37 35.74 1.39 -5.24
C ALA A 37 35.61 0.80 -6.65
N LEU A 38 34.39 0.51 -7.13
CA LEU A 38 34.15 0.08 -8.51
C LEU A 38 34.39 1.21 -9.52
N GLU A 39 33.97 2.44 -9.20
CA GLU A 39 34.20 3.63 -10.03
C GLU A 39 35.68 4.01 -10.11
N ASP A 40 36.43 3.84 -9.02
CA ASP A 40 37.86 4.15 -8.95
C ASP A 40 38.75 2.97 -9.40
N GLY A 41 38.16 1.79 -9.65
CA GLY A 41 38.88 0.58 -10.04
C GLY A 41 39.66 -0.13 -8.91
N HIS A 42 39.45 0.27 -7.65
CA HIS A 42 40.09 -0.27 -6.45
C HIS A 42 39.37 -1.52 -5.92
N LEU A 43 39.44 -2.62 -6.67
CA LEU A 43 38.75 -3.87 -6.34
C LEU A 43 39.31 -4.58 -5.10
N ASP A 44 40.50 -4.21 -4.64
CA ASP A 44 41.17 -4.69 -3.43
C ASP A 44 40.47 -4.26 -2.13
N VAL A 45 39.66 -3.20 -2.18
CA VAL A 45 38.89 -2.66 -1.04
C VAL A 45 37.63 -3.49 -0.74
N LEU A 46 37.26 -4.39 -1.64
CA LEU A 46 36.06 -5.21 -1.53
C LEU A 46 36.20 -6.29 -0.43
N PRO A 47 35.11 -6.67 0.26
CA PRO A 47 35.18 -7.60 1.41
C PRO A 47 35.77 -8.96 1.05
N ALA A 48 35.50 -9.42 -0.17
CA ALA A 48 36.12 -10.58 -0.78
C ALA A 48 36.14 -10.39 -2.30
N PRO A 49 37.17 -10.86 -3.03
CA PRO A 49 37.27 -10.71 -4.49
C PRO A 49 36.06 -11.26 -5.26
N VAL A 50 35.38 -12.28 -4.70
CA VAL A 50 34.17 -12.89 -5.27
C VAL A 50 33.02 -11.88 -5.40
N TYR A 51 32.94 -10.88 -4.51
CA TYR A 51 31.90 -9.86 -4.55
C TYR A 51 32.10 -8.83 -5.66
N ALA A 52 33.31 -8.64 -6.17
CA ALA A 52 33.59 -7.70 -7.25
C ALA A 52 32.71 -7.96 -8.47
N ARG A 53 32.56 -9.23 -8.83
CA ARG A 53 31.72 -9.68 -9.94
C ARG A 53 30.24 -9.41 -9.70
N ALA A 54 29.76 -9.75 -8.51
CA ALA A 54 28.36 -9.57 -8.15
C ALA A 54 27.99 -8.07 -8.14
N PHE A 55 28.80 -7.24 -7.48
CA PHE A 55 28.55 -5.80 -7.40
C PHE A 55 28.70 -5.12 -8.76
N MET A 56 29.70 -5.50 -9.57
CA MET A 56 29.83 -5.01 -10.94
C MET A 56 28.58 -5.33 -11.78
N ARG A 57 28.08 -6.57 -11.70
CA ARG A 57 26.87 -7.00 -12.41
C ARG A 57 25.65 -6.21 -11.97
N THR A 58 25.38 -6.15 -10.68
CA THR A 58 24.23 -5.43 -10.13
C THR A 58 24.29 -3.94 -10.46
N TYR A 59 25.47 -3.32 -10.35
CA TYR A 59 25.61 -1.90 -10.61
C TYR A 59 25.45 -1.57 -12.09
N ALA A 60 26.08 -2.34 -12.99
CA ALA A 60 25.91 -2.17 -14.43
C ALA A 60 24.45 -2.37 -14.87
N GLN A 61 23.76 -3.39 -14.35
CA GLN A 61 22.32 -3.60 -14.62
C GLN A 61 21.48 -2.43 -14.14
N TYR A 62 21.73 -1.95 -12.91
CA TYR A 62 21.02 -0.80 -12.35
C TYR A 62 21.19 0.45 -13.23
N LEU A 63 22.39 0.67 -13.77
CA LEU A 63 22.70 1.78 -14.68
C LEU A 63 22.18 1.57 -16.12
N GLY A 64 21.64 0.38 -16.45
CA GLY A 64 21.17 0.05 -17.81
C GLY A 64 22.30 -0.26 -18.79
N LEU A 65 23.47 -0.66 -18.30
CA LEU A 65 24.62 -1.08 -19.08
C LEU A 65 24.60 -2.60 -19.33
N ASP A 66 25.36 -3.06 -20.32
CA ASP A 66 25.56 -4.50 -20.54
C ASP A 66 26.48 -5.09 -19.46
N ALA A 67 25.86 -5.57 -18.38
CA ALA A 67 26.58 -6.16 -17.26
C ALA A 67 27.43 -7.37 -17.64
N SER A 68 27.10 -8.08 -18.72
CA SER A 68 27.91 -9.23 -19.16
C SER A 68 29.27 -8.78 -19.67
N GLN A 69 29.33 -7.64 -20.38
CA GLN A 69 30.59 -7.07 -20.86
C GLN A 69 31.45 -6.52 -19.72
N PHE A 70 30.84 -5.82 -18.76
CA PHE A 70 31.55 -5.27 -17.61
C PHE A 70 32.16 -6.36 -16.71
N VAL A 71 31.42 -7.45 -16.49
CA VAL A 71 31.90 -8.61 -15.71
C VAL A 71 33.04 -9.33 -16.41
N GLN A 72 32.96 -9.53 -17.74
CA GLN A 72 33.99 -10.23 -18.51
C GLN A 72 35.33 -9.48 -18.54
N GLN A 73 35.28 -8.15 -18.45
CA GLN A 73 36.48 -7.30 -18.46
C GLN A 73 37.10 -7.13 -17.07
N LEU A 74 36.49 -7.70 -16.02
CA LEU A 74 36.99 -7.61 -14.66
C LEU A 74 38.25 -8.50 -14.45
N PRO A 75 39.33 -7.99 -13.83
CA PRO A 75 40.53 -8.79 -13.55
C PRO A 75 40.20 -10.00 -12.67
N GLY A 76 40.71 -11.18 -13.05
CA GLY A 76 40.49 -12.41 -12.28
C GLY A 76 39.11 -13.04 -12.48
N ALA A 77 38.29 -12.55 -13.43
CA ALA A 77 37.11 -13.26 -13.88
C ALA A 77 37.53 -14.62 -14.47
N ARG A 78 37.40 -15.69 -13.67
CA ARG A 78 37.34 -17.03 -14.23
C ARG A 78 36.08 -17.12 -15.10
N PRO A 79 36.13 -17.76 -16.27
CA PRO A 79 34.93 -18.14 -17.00
C PRO A 79 33.94 -18.70 -15.98
N GLU A 80 32.70 -18.20 -15.98
CA GLU A 80 31.67 -18.84 -15.17
C GLU A 80 31.74 -20.33 -15.58
N PRO A 81 31.93 -21.28 -14.64
CA PRO A 81 31.81 -22.67 -15.03
C PRO A 81 30.47 -22.78 -15.75
N GLU A 82 30.47 -23.29 -16.98
CA GLU A 82 29.25 -23.64 -17.68
C GLU A 82 28.61 -24.76 -16.86
N LEU A 83 27.90 -24.35 -15.82
CA LEU A 83 27.08 -25.24 -15.04
C LEU A 83 26.05 -25.75 -16.06
N PRO A 84 25.86 -27.08 -16.16
CA PRO A 84 24.75 -27.60 -16.93
C PRO A 84 23.51 -26.83 -16.49
N PRO A 85 22.64 -26.43 -17.44
CA PRO A 85 21.43 -25.70 -17.09
C PRO A 85 20.77 -26.45 -15.94
N LEU A 86 20.52 -25.75 -14.84
CA LEU A 86 19.74 -26.32 -13.75
C LEU A 86 18.50 -26.93 -14.40
N PRO A 87 18.11 -28.16 -14.04
CA PRO A 87 16.88 -28.74 -14.55
C PRO A 87 15.80 -27.68 -14.42
N ASP A 88 15.05 -27.44 -15.51
CA ASP A 88 14.03 -26.40 -15.57
C ASP A 88 13.05 -26.61 -14.41
N VAL A 89 13.34 -25.99 -13.27
CA VAL A 89 12.32 -25.64 -12.32
C VAL A 89 11.61 -24.54 -13.07
N HIS A 90 10.53 -24.91 -13.75
CA HIS A 90 9.49 -23.98 -14.13
C HIS A 90 9.04 -23.29 -12.84
N ARG A 91 9.82 -22.29 -12.41
CA ARG A 91 9.28 -21.21 -11.63
C ARG A 91 8.38 -20.54 -12.64
N GLU A 92 7.11 -20.92 -12.58
CA GLU A 92 6.04 -20.13 -13.12
C GLU A 92 6.18 -18.76 -12.45
N VAL A 93 7.02 -17.90 -13.01
CA VAL A 93 6.87 -16.47 -12.87
C VAL A 93 5.53 -16.26 -13.57
N GLY A 94 4.45 -16.35 -12.79
CA GLY A 94 3.10 -16.45 -13.30
C GLY A 94 2.95 -15.43 -14.41
N ALA A 95 2.78 -15.93 -15.64
CA ALA A 95 2.45 -15.06 -16.75
C ALA A 95 1.27 -14.19 -16.27
N PRO A 96 1.27 -12.86 -16.52
CA PRO A 96 0.15 -12.03 -16.10
C PRO A 96 -1.13 -12.71 -16.60
N LEU A 97 -2.03 -13.07 -15.67
CA LEU A 97 -3.15 -14.01 -15.88
C LEU A 97 -4.17 -13.55 -16.94
N VAL A 98 -3.92 -12.43 -17.59
CA VAL A 98 -4.69 -11.90 -18.70
C VAL A 98 -3.71 -11.45 -19.77
N SER A 99 -3.65 -12.21 -20.87
CA SER A 99 -2.96 -11.78 -22.08
C SER A 99 -3.45 -10.39 -22.48
N ALA A 100 -2.56 -9.51 -22.95
CA ALA A 100 -2.91 -8.15 -23.35
C ALA A 100 -4.08 -8.11 -24.36
N SER A 101 -4.28 -9.17 -25.13
CA SER A 101 -5.42 -9.35 -26.04
C SER A 101 -6.78 -9.43 -25.33
N TRP A 102 -6.85 -10.06 -24.15
CA TRP A 102 -8.06 -10.11 -23.32
C TRP A 102 -8.35 -8.78 -22.63
N MET A 103 -7.31 -8.01 -22.26
CA MET A 103 -7.51 -6.64 -21.77
C MET A 103 -8.07 -5.74 -22.88
N ILE A 104 -7.52 -5.85 -24.09
CA ILE A 104 -8.02 -5.10 -25.26
C ILE A 104 -9.47 -5.50 -25.56
N ALA A 105 -9.80 -6.79 -25.55
CA ALA A 105 -11.16 -7.26 -25.75
C ALA A 105 -12.12 -6.73 -24.67
N GLY A 106 -11.71 -6.75 -23.40
CA GLY A 106 -12.48 -6.19 -22.29
C GLY A 106 -12.75 -4.69 -22.46
N VAL A 107 -11.73 -3.92 -22.80
CA VAL A 107 -11.85 -2.47 -23.06
C VAL A 107 -12.82 -2.21 -24.22
N VAL A 108 -12.72 -2.96 -25.33
CA VAL A 108 -13.62 -2.82 -26.48
C VAL A 108 -15.07 -3.14 -26.09
N VAL A 109 -15.31 -4.19 -25.30
CA VAL A 109 -16.67 -4.54 -24.83
C VAL A 109 -17.24 -3.44 -23.94
N VAL A 110 -16.45 -2.90 -23.01
CA VAL A 110 -16.88 -1.78 -22.15
C VAL A 110 -17.20 -0.55 -23.00
N LEU A 111 -16.37 -0.22 -23.99
CA LEU A 111 -16.57 0.93 -24.87
C LEU A 111 -17.85 0.77 -25.71
N LEU A 112 -18.12 -0.43 -26.22
CA LEU A 112 -19.37 -0.75 -26.92
C LEU A 112 -20.60 -0.66 -26.02
N LEU A 113 -20.50 -1.10 -24.76
CA LEU A 113 -21.58 -0.96 -23.78
C LEU A 113 -21.87 0.52 -23.47
N VAL A 114 -20.84 1.34 -23.26
CA VAL A 114 -21.00 2.78 -23.02
C VAL A 114 -21.67 3.46 -24.21
N VAL A 115 -21.22 3.19 -25.44
CA VAL A 115 -21.85 3.71 -26.66
C VAL A 115 -23.31 3.25 -26.76
N GLY A 116 -23.60 1.99 -26.45
CA GLY A 116 -24.95 1.45 -26.42
C GLY A 116 -25.87 2.14 -25.41
N VAL A 117 -25.39 2.41 -24.19
CA VAL A 117 -26.13 3.12 -23.14
C VAL A 117 -26.41 4.56 -23.53
N VAL A 118 -25.42 5.27 -24.10
CA VAL A 118 -25.60 6.65 -24.58
C VAL A 118 -26.65 6.70 -25.68
N MET A 119 -26.57 5.82 -26.67
CA MET A 119 -27.59 5.75 -27.73
C MET A 119 -28.97 5.34 -27.21
N PHE A 120 -29.04 4.54 -26.15
CA PHE A 120 -30.30 4.16 -25.52
C PHE A 120 -30.94 5.32 -24.76
N TRP A 121 -30.15 6.14 -24.06
CA TRP A 121 -30.64 7.38 -23.44
C TRP A 121 -31.10 8.41 -24.46
N ASP A 122 -30.39 8.57 -25.58
CA ASP A 122 -30.83 9.46 -26.67
C ASP A 122 -32.12 8.97 -27.36
N ARG A 123 -32.37 7.65 -27.36
CA ARG A 123 -33.59 7.06 -27.95
C ARG A 123 -34.75 6.96 -26.96
N GLY A 124 -34.48 7.00 -25.65
CA GLY A 124 -35.46 6.84 -24.57
C GLY A 124 -35.99 8.14 -23.96
N GLY A 125 -35.45 9.31 -24.33
CA GLY A 125 -35.88 10.61 -23.82
C GLY A 125 -37.12 11.17 -24.54
N GLY A 126 -38.29 10.56 -24.32
CA GLY A 126 -39.54 11.00 -24.94
C GLY A 126 -40.79 10.69 -24.13
N GLY A 127 -40.70 10.74 -22.79
CA GLY A 127 -41.85 10.68 -21.90
C GLY A 127 -42.22 12.07 -21.42
N SER A 128 -43.16 12.72 -22.10
CA SER A 128 -43.70 14.03 -21.75
C SER A 128 -44.52 13.94 -20.45
N GLU A 129 -43.90 14.18 -19.30
CA GLU A 129 -44.65 14.41 -18.08
C GLU A 129 -45.23 15.83 -18.12
N SER A 130 -46.55 15.89 -18.28
CA SER A 130 -47.35 17.12 -18.22
C SER A 130 -47.26 17.76 -16.83
N PRO A 131 -47.33 19.10 -16.71
CA PRO A 131 -47.20 19.76 -15.41
C PRO A 131 -48.40 19.40 -14.54
N VAL A 132 -48.14 18.65 -13.48
CA VAL A 132 -49.07 18.50 -12.35
C VAL A 132 -49.19 19.87 -11.70
N LEU A 133 -50.41 20.42 -11.70
CA LEU A 133 -50.75 21.61 -10.92
C LEU A 133 -50.50 21.29 -9.44
N VAL A 134 -49.37 21.76 -8.91
CA VAL A 134 -49.07 21.75 -7.49
C VAL A 134 -50.11 22.62 -6.79
N GLN A 135 -51.04 22.01 -6.08
CA GLN A 135 -51.74 22.70 -5.00
C GLN A 135 -50.70 23.02 -3.93
N GLU A 136 -50.52 24.30 -3.61
CA GLU A 136 -49.70 24.74 -2.49
C GLU A 136 -50.18 24.06 -1.20
N PRO A 137 -49.34 23.27 -0.50
CA PRO A 137 -49.60 22.93 0.88
C PRO A 137 -49.47 24.21 1.72
N THR A 138 -50.53 24.46 2.49
CA THR A 138 -50.65 25.41 3.59
C THR A 138 -49.36 25.44 4.45
N PRO A 139 -48.90 26.61 4.92
CA PRO A 139 -47.68 26.70 5.73
C PRO A 139 -47.93 26.04 7.09
N SER A 140 -47.50 24.78 7.24
CA SER A 140 -47.29 24.19 8.55
C SER A 140 -45.93 24.69 9.06
N ASN A 141 -46.02 25.79 9.79
CA ASN A 141 -44.93 26.43 10.50
C ASN A 141 -44.32 25.42 11.50
N GLY A 142 -43.11 24.95 11.21
CA GLY A 142 -42.44 23.94 12.02
C GLY A 142 -40.98 23.74 11.63
N ARG A 143 -40.30 24.80 11.16
CA ARG A 143 -38.84 24.86 11.20
C ARG A 143 -38.43 25.11 12.65
N GLN A 144 -38.40 24.05 13.45
CA GLN A 144 -37.46 23.98 14.55
C GLN A 144 -36.19 23.38 13.95
N GLY A 145 -35.08 24.11 14.07
CA GLY A 145 -33.76 23.57 13.76
C GLY A 145 -33.59 22.26 14.52
N ALA A 146 -33.25 21.20 13.82
CA ALA A 146 -32.82 19.99 14.47
C ALA A 146 -31.55 20.33 15.26
N GLU A 147 -31.72 20.53 16.56
CA GLU A 147 -30.66 20.45 17.54
C GLU A 147 -29.87 19.16 17.26
N PRO A 148 -28.53 19.19 17.20
CA PRO A 148 -27.76 17.97 17.08
C PRO A 148 -28.23 16.99 18.17
N PRO A 149 -28.33 15.69 17.87
CA PRO A 149 -28.82 14.73 18.83
C PRO A 149 -27.98 14.85 20.10
N ASN A 150 -28.60 15.34 21.16
CA ASN A 150 -28.01 15.38 22.48
C ASN A 150 -27.88 13.91 22.89
N ILE A 151 -26.75 13.28 22.56
CA ILE A 151 -26.40 11.97 23.10
C ILE A 151 -26.41 12.18 24.61
N PRO A 152 -27.33 11.55 25.36
CA PRO A 152 -27.28 11.61 26.81
C PRO A 152 -25.92 11.05 27.19
N VAL A 153 -25.04 11.92 27.68
CA VAL A 153 -23.88 11.49 28.47
C VAL A 153 -24.48 11.13 29.84
N ASP A 154 -25.28 10.05 29.87
CA ASP A 154 -25.51 9.33 31.11
C ASP A 154 -24.13 8.93 31.62
N GLU A 155 -23.91 9.07 32.94
CA GLU A 155 -22.63 8.74 33.58
C GLU A 155 -22.07 7.44 32.98
N PRO A 156 -20.80 7.40 32.57
CA PRO A 156 -20.23 6.22 31.91
C PRO A 156 -20.53 5.01 32.80
N GLY A 157 -21.40 4.13 32.30
CA GLY A 157 -21.76 2.91 32.99
C GLY A 157 -20.49 2.16 33.34
N GLU A 158 -20.45 1.57 34.52
CA GLU A 158 -19.29 0.84 35.00
C GLU A 158 -18.84 -0.17 33.94
N LEU A 159 -17.58 -0.07 33.52
CA LEU A 159 -16.99 -0.96 32.51
C LEU A 159 -16.90 -2.38 33.09
N VAL A 160 -17.91 -3.20 32.80
CA VAL A 160 -17.95 -4.61 33.18
C VAL A 160 -17.25 -5.43 32.10
N ILE A 161 -16.14 -6.07 32.47
CA ILE A 161 -15.42 -7.02 31.60
C ILE A 161 -15.85 -8.42 31.99
N GLU A 162 -16.58 -9.10 31.10
CA GLU A 162 -16.97 -10.50 31.26
C GLU A 162 -15.99 -11.41 30.52
N ASP A 163 -15.58 -12.51 31.18
CA ASP A 163 -14.61 -13.45 30.62
C ASP A 163 -15.14 -14.09 29.33
N GLY A 164 -14.38 -13.95 28.23
CA GLY A 164 -14.67 -14.60 26.94
C GLY A 164 -15.72 -13.89 26.08
N VAL A 165 -16.10 -12.65 26.41
CA VAL A 165 -17.11 -11.86 25.68
C VAL A 165 -16.60 -10.45 25.43
N THR A 166 -16.95 -9.86 24.28
CA THR A 166 -16.58 -8.50 23.92
C THR A 166 -17.22 -7.50 24.89
N PRO A 167 -16.43 -6.65 25.57
CA PRO A 167 -16.96 -5.63 26.49
C PRO A 167 -17.69 -4.52 25.74
N ASP A 168 -18.59 -3.81 26.42
CA ASP A 168 -19.21 -2.59 25.89
C ASP A 168 -18.30 -1.38 26.11
N LEU A 169 -17.68 -0.91 25.04
CA LEU A 169 -16.76 0.22 25.02
C LEU A 169 -17.40 1.46 24.39
N VAL A 170 -18.62 1.36 23.85
CA VAL A 170 -19.33 2.50 23.26
C VAL A 170 -19.69 3.49 24.36
N ALA A 171 -19.55 4.78 24.06
CA ALA A 171 -19.67 5.89 25.02
C ALA A 171 -18.60 5.95 26.12
N GLN A 172 -17.60 5.05 26.11
CA GLN A 172 -16.46 5.10 27.04
C GLN A 172 -15.35 6.01 26.51
N HIS A 173 -14.52 6.50 27.45
CA HIS A 173 -13.32 7.26 27.10
C HIS A 173 -12.23 6.32 26.59
N LEU A 174 -11.56 6.70 25.49
CA LEU A 174 -10.57 5.89 24.79
C LEU A 174 -9.48 5.33 25.72
N LEU A 175 -8.96 6.16 26.63
CA LEU A 175 -7.94 5.75 27.59
C LEU A 175 -8.41 4.62 28.52
N VAL A 176 -9.67 4.67 28.97
CA VAL A 176 -10.23 3.69 29.90
C VAL A 176 -10.46 2.36 29.17
N ALA A 177 -10.99 2.42 27.95
CA ALA A 177 -11.19 1.25 27.10
C ALA A 177 -9.88 0.55 26.73
N ILE A 178 -8.84 1.30 26.34
CA ILE A 178 -7.51 0.74 26.03
C ILE A 178 -6.93 0.03 27.26
N THR A 179 -7.04 0.64 28.44
CA THR A 179 -6.53 0.06 29.69
C THR A 179 -7.23 -1.26 29.98
N ALA A 180 -8.57 -1.29 29.88
CA ALA A 180 -9.36 -2.50 30.12
C ALA A 180 -9.06 -3.62 29.10
N LEU A 181 -8.90 -3.30 27.82
CA LEU A 181 -8.54 -4.27 26.78
C LEU A 181 -7.14 -4.84 26.99
N THR A 182 -6.19 -4.00 27.43
CA THR A 182 -4.81 -4.41 27.71
C THR A 182 -4.74 -5.32 28.93
N ASP A 183 -5.44 -4.97 30.01
CA ASP A 183 -5.49 -5.76 31.24
C ASP A 183 -6.16 -7.12 31.03
N ALA A 184 -7.15 -7.19 30.14
CA ALA A 184 -7.80 -8.42 29.73
C ALA A 184 -7.02 -9.24 28.67
N GLY A 185 -5.87 -8.74 28.19
CA GLY A 185 -5.05 -9.42 27.18
C GLY A 185 -5.73 -9.53 25.81
N MET A 186 -6.71 -8.68 25.52
CA MET A 186 -7.45 -8.68 24.26
C MET A 186 -6.70 -7.88 23.20
N PRO A 187 -6.41 -8.44 22.01
CA PRO A 187 -5.80 -7.68 20.93
C PRO A 187 -6.79 -6.63 20.41
N TYR A 188 -6.33 -5.40 20.17
CA TYR A 188 -7.20 -4.30 19.76
C TYR A 188 -6.57 -3.37 18.70
N VAL A 189 -7.43 -2.67 17.96
CA VAL A 189 -7.07 -1.64 16.98
C VAL A 189 -7.89 -0.39 17.22
N VAL A 190 -7.22 0.76 17.32
CA VAL A 190 -7.87 2.07 17.49
C VAL A 190 -7.91 2.80 16.16
N VAL A 191 -9.08 3.30 15.78
CA VAL A 191 -9.29 4.15 14.60
C VAL A 191 -9.85 5.50 15.07
N GLU A 192 -9.03 6.54 15.03
CA GLU A 192 -9.49 7.91 15.32
C GLU A 192 -10.12 8.53 14.07
N VAL A 193 -11.35 9.04 14.20
CA VAL A 193 -12.11 9.68 13.12
C VAL A 193 -12.59 11.05 13.59
N GLU A 194 -12.46 12.07 12.74
CA GLU A 194 -13.04 13.39 13.01
C GLU A 194 -14.57 13.28 13.01
N ASN A 195 -15.20 13.49 14.17
CA ASN A 195 -16.65 13.41 14.31
C ASN A 195 -17.17 14.58 15.14
N ALA A 196 -17.70 15.60 14.44
CA ALA A 196 -18.24 16.81 15.07
C ALA A 196 -19.47 16.55 15.98
N ALA A 197 -20.11 15.39 15.89
CA ALA A 197 -21.25 15.03 16.71
C ALA A 197 -20.88 14.33 18.02
N VAL A 198 -19.62 13.89 18.18
CA VAL A 198 -19.16 13.11 19.33
C VAL A 198 -17.94 13.81 19.96
N PRO A 199 -17.91 14.03 21.30
CA PRO A 199 -16.76 14.65 21.96
C PRO A 199 -15.45 13.88 21.69
N SER A 200 -14.35 14.62 21.49
CA SER A 200 -13.02 14.04 21.28
C SER A 200 -12.66 13.07 22.41
N GLY A 201 -12.10 11.92 22.05
CA GLY A 201 -11.70 10.86 22.96
C GLY A 201 -12.82 9.89 23.35
N ILE A 202 -14.05 10.06 22.86
CA ILE A 202 -15.16 9.13 23.11
C ILE A 202 -15.27 8.11 21.99
N ILE A 203 -15.42 6.84 22.38
CA ILE A 203 -15.68 5.73 21.45
C ILE A 203 -17.16 5.77 21.05
N PHE A 204 -17.43 5.79 19.75
CA PHE A 204 -18.80 5.81 19.23
C PHE A 204 -19.17 4.55 18.44
N ASN A 205 -18.20 3.68 18.17
CA ASN A 205 -18.43 2.41 17.49
C ASN A 205 -17.35 1.38 17.86
N GLN A 206 -17.72 0.11 17.88
CA GLN A 206 -16.84 -1.01 18.13
C GLN A 206 -17.21 -2.22 17.27
N SER A 207 -16.23 -3.06 16.99
CA SER A 207 -16.41 -4.34 16.33
C SER A 207 -15.48 -5.38 16.96
N PRO A 208 -15.95 -6.57 17.39
CA PRO A 208 -17.35 -7.02 17.36
C PRO A 208 -18.29 -6.23 18.28
N LEU A 209 -19.60 -6.44 18.16
CA LEU A 209 -20.59 -5.81 19.04
C LEU A 209 -20.39 -6.28 20.49
N ALA A 210 -20.80 -5.44 21.46
CA ALA A 210 -20.80 -5.82 22.87
C ALA A 210 -21.59 -7.12 23.08
N GLY A 211 -21.12 -8.00 23.97
CA GLY A 211 -21.77 -9.28 24.21
C GLY A 211 -21.41 -10.39 23.20
N THR A 212 -20.59 -10.11 22.19
CA THR A 212 -20.17 -11.15 21.22
C THR A 212 -19.13 -12.08 21.86
N PRO A 213 -19.25 -13.41 21.76
CA PRO A 213 -18.21 -14.32 22.22
C PRO A 213 -16.87 -14.07 21.53
N LEU A 214 -15.79 -14.05 22.31
CA LEU A 214 -14.44 -13.85 21.79
C LEU A 214 -13.80 -15.20 21.49
N ASP A 215 -13.54 -15.47 20.21
CA ASP A 215 -12.60 -16.53 19.82
C ASP A 215 -11.17 -16.06 20.12
N GLY A 216 -10.25 -16.96 20.48
CA GLY A 216 -8.90 -16.64 20.98
C GLY A 216 -7.97 -15.81 20.07
N ASP A 217 -8.40 -15.42 18.87
CA ASP A 217 -7.68 -14.56 17.91
C ASP A 217 -8.52 -13.32 17.50
N THR A 218 -9.62 -13.06 18.21
CA THR A 218 -10.56 -11.97 17.88
C THR A 218 -9.97 -10.62 18.25
N VAL A 219 -9.80 -9.75 17.27
CA VAL A 219 -9.28 -8.39 17.46
C VAL A 219 -10.42 -7.39 17.62
N VAL A 220 -10.44 -6.64 18.72
CA VAL A 220 -11.44 -5.60 18.99
C VAL A 220 -11.05 -4.30 18.30
N THR A 221 -11.81 -3.89 17.30
CA THR A 221 -11.63 -2.59 16.63
C THR A 221 -12.53 -1.55 17.29
N ILE A 222 -11.95 -0.44 17.72
CA ILE A 222 -12.66 0.66 18.38
C ILE A 222 -12.47 1.96 17.61
N LEU A 223 -13.59 2.65 17.31
CA LEU A 223 -13.60 3.94 16.62
C LEU A 223 -13.84 5.06 17.63
N ALA A 224 -12.86 5.96 17.76
CA ALA A 224 -12.91 7.09 18.67
C ALA A 224 -13.00 8.41 17.91
N SER A 225 -13.73 9.37 18.46
CA SER A 225 -13.76 10.74 17.93
C SER A 225 -12.44 11.45 18.23
N ARG A 226 -11.91 12.23 17.28
CA ARG A 226 -10.76 13.12 17.47
C ARG A 226 -11.17 14.57 17.31
#